data_AF-A0A9P1F359-F1
#
_entry.id   AF-A0A9P1F359-F1
#
_cell.length_a   1.000
_cell.length_b   1.000
_cell.length_c   1.000
_cell.angle_alpha   90.00
_cell.angle_beta   90.00
_cell.angle_gamma   90.00
#
_symmetry.space_group_name_H-M   'P 1'
#
loop_
_entity.id
_entity.type
_entity.pdbx_description
1 polymer ?
#
loop_
_entity_poly.entity_id
_entity_poly.type
_entity_poly.pdbx_seq_one_letter_code
_entity_poly.pdbx_strand_id
1 'polypeptide(L)'
;MDLCVYTRKRLEYFNVYNKKMNNSPQRIFWVCSLFLASCVLCDSGAATKGVYKVVNTNTGIPCVIVQADIYLYLTYITNDGGKDVVVHVPTSSTVDTDFSLCDGTLSLSGYSIKSQLLRINLYHMPGWSVDLAFTKDNRFKTDNEKEFTLFQVNVTANFSSDTDAFPNAKYPVQQYYLHIDPEELSDIAGSIYATVDNSYYCPSEQKYVINNDNTYGPYAYIKFKLVTLQAFMTSSTLGPKETCPTDQQTTDLIPVIVGSTLAGLIILTLIVYLIYRSFLPEEVINLVNPESHFDFENTAKLDDLSINSIAHRF
;
A
#
# COMPACT_ATOMS: atom_id res chain seq x y z
N MET A 1 -9.49 26.68 -9.02
CA MET A 1 -10.90 26.99 -9.35
C MET A 1 -11.59 25.70 -9.75
N ASP A 2 -12.66 25.38 -9.04
CA ASP A 2 -13.12 24.05 -8.66
C ASP A 2 -13.75 23.19 -9.76
N LEU A 3 -13.14 22.03 -10.04
CA LEU A 3 -13.82 20.91 -10.73
C LEU A 3 -14.74 20.09 -9.78
N CYS A 4 -14.71 20.36 -8.47
CA CYS A 4 -15.50 19.63 -7.48
C CYS A 4 -16.99 20.06 -7.43
N VAL A 5 -17.34 21.19 -8.03
CA VAL A 5 -18.74 21.69 -8.07
C VAL A 5 -19.56 21.03 -9.19
N TYR A 6 -18.91 20.47 -10.23
CA TYR A 6 -19.62 19.89 -11.37
C TYR A 6 -20.16 18.47 -11.10
N THR A 7 -19.48 17.69 -10.24
CA THR A 7 -19.88 16.31 -9.92
C THR A 7 -21.06 16.22 -8.96
N ARG A 8 -21.29 17.24 -8.11
CA ARG A 8 -22.42 17.25 -7.17
C ARG A 8 -23.78 17.43 -7.87
N LYS A 9 -23.84 18.20 -8.96
CA LYS A 9 -25.09 18.41 -9.73
C LYS A 9 -25.51 17.20 -10.58
N ARG A 10 -24.59 16.28 -10.91
CA ARG A 10 -24.89 15.11 -11.76
C ARG A 10 -25.51 13.95 -10.97
N LEU A 11 -25.31 13.89 -9.66
CA LEU A 11 -25.92 12.90 -8.75
C LEU A 11 -27.39 13.19 -8.44
N GLU A 12 -27.81 14.47 -8.41
CA GLU A 12 -29.22 14.81 -8.15
C GLU A 12 -30.14 14.56 -9.36
N TYR A 13 -29.62 14.67 -10.60
CA TYR A 13 -30.40 14.34 -11.80
C TYR A 13 -30.66 12.84 -11.97
N PHE A 14 -29.79 11.98 -11.42
CA PHE A 14 -29.94 10.52 -11.54
C PHE A 14 -31.00 9.95 -10.59
N ASN A 15 -31.21 10.59 -9.44
CA ASN A 15 -32.21 10.14 -8.47
C ASN A 15 -33.66 10.43 -8.91
N VAL A 16 -33.86 11.45 -9.77
CA VAL A 16 -35.18 11.78 -10.32
C VAL A 16 -35.59 10.80 -11.44
N TYR A 17 -34.64 10.26 -12.21
CA TYR A 17 -34.95 9.34 -13.30
C TYR A 17 -35.24 7.90 -12.84
N ASN A 18 -34.81 7.51 -11.64
CA ASN A 18 -34.99 6.16 -11.12
C ASN A 18 -36.39 5.89 -10.53
N LYS A 19 -37.22 6.92 -10.35
CA LYS A 19 -38.56 6.77 -9.75
C LYS A 19 -39.69 6.49 -10.75
N LYS A 20 -39.42 6.43 -12.07
CA LYS A 20 -40.48 6.41 -13.08
C LYS A 20 -40.34 5.41 -14.23
N MET A 21 -39.69 4.25 -14.07
CA MET A 21 -39.84 3.17 -15.06
C MET A 21 -39.88 1.80 -14.40
N ASN A 22 -41.06 1.20 -14.50
CA ASN A 22 -41.44 -0.11 -14.01
C ASN A 22 -41.16 -1.17 -15.10
N ASN A 23 -40.63 -2.33 -14.70
CA ASN A 23 -40.52 -3.60 -15.43
C ASN A 23 -39.87 -3.64 -16.83
N SER A 24 -38.62 -4.13 -16.91
CA SER A 24 -38.09 -4.84 -18.08
C SER A 24 -36.72 -5.50 -17.76
N PRO A 25 -36.46 -6.75 -18.24
CA PRO A 25 -35.24 -7.53 -17.93
C PRO A 25 -33.97 -7.07 -18.68
N GLN A 26 -33.99 -5.91 -19.34
CA GLN A 26 -32.88 -5.37 -20.14
C GLN A 26 -31.85 -4.54 -19.33
N ARG A 27 -32.04 -4.38 -18.00
CA ARG A 27 -31.16 -3.56 -17.15
C ARG A 27 -29.81 -4.20 -16.77
N ILE A 28 -29.66 -5.52 -16.82
CA ILE A 28 -28.45 -6.19 -16.31
C ILE A 28 -27.24 -5.95 -17.23
N PHE A 29 -27.45 -5.86 -18.55
CA PHE A 29 -26.37 -5.66 -19.51
C PHE A 29 -25.82 -4.22 -19.52
N TRP A 30 -26.66 -3.20 -19.26
CA TRP A 30 -26.23 -1.79 -19.29
C TRP A 30 -25.60 -1.31 -17.98
N VAL A 31 -25.98 -1.89 -16.84
CA VAL A 31 -25.41 -1.53 -15.53
C VAL A 31 -24.00 -2.11 -15.34
N CYS A 32 -23.71 -3.30 -15.90
CA CYS A 32 -22.37 -3.89 -15.86
C CYS A 32 -21.33 -3.16 -16.73
N SER A 33 -21.75 -2.58 -17.86
CA SER A 33 -20.80 -1.90 -18.78
C SER A 33 -20.41 -0.48 -18.30
N LEU A 34 -21.28 0.18 -17.52
CA LEU A 34 -21.02 1.52 -16.97
C LEU A 34 -20.21 1.51 -15.66
N PHE A 35 -20.14 0.39 -14.94
CA PHE A 35 -19.31 0.26 -13.74
C PHE A 35 -17.82 0.02 -14.04
N LEU A 36 -17.48 -0.48 -15.24
CA LEU A 36 -16.10 -0.76 -15.66
C LEU A 36 -15.34 0.47 -16.19
N ALA A 37 -16.02 1.60 -16.43
CA ALA A 37 -15.43 2.78 -17.06
C ALA A 37 -15.04 3.92 -16.11
N SER A 38 -15.13 3.73 -14.77
CA SER A 38 -14.96 4.83 -13.80
C SER A 38 -13.70 4.77 -12.93
N CYS A 39 -12.80 3.80 -13.11
CA CYS A 39 -11.59 3.67 -12.28
C CYS A 39 -10.27 3.78 -13.07
N VAL A 40 -10.24 4.58 -14.12
CA VAL A 40 -8.96 5.01 -14.69
C VAL A 40 -9.03 6.51 -14.90
N LEU A 41 -8.17 7.21 -14.18
CA LEU A 41 -7.71 8.60 -14.32
C LEU A 41 -7.87 9.37 -13.00
N CYS A 42 -6.82 9.32 -12.19
CA CYS A 42 -6.16 10.51 -11.69
C CYS A 42 -4.90 10.09 -10.93
N ASP A 43 -3.73 10.25 -11.53
CA ASP A 43 -2.68 11.03 -10.87
C ASP A 43 -1.59 11.43 -11.89
N SER A 44 -1.47 12.73 -12.14
CA SER A 44 -0.23 13.31 -12.65
C SER A 44 -0.17 14.78 -12.25
N GLY A 45 -0.36 15.05 -10.96
CA GLY A 45 0.40 16.12 -10.34
C GLY A 45 1.82 15.61 -10.19
N ALA A 46 2.79 16.19 -10.89
CA ALA A 46 4.20 15.87 -10.67
C ALA A 46 4.61 16.36 -9.28
N ALA A 47 4.30 15.58 -8.24
CA ALA A 47 4.75 15.86 -6.89
C ALA A 47 6.27 15.71 -6.84
N THR A 48 6.95 16.79 -6.46
CA THR A 48 8.40 16.86 -6.37
C THR A 48 8.87 16.21 -5.08
N LYS A 49 9.59 15.09 -5.18
CA LYS A 49 10.23 14.42 -4.04
C LYS A 49 11.62 14.98 -3.76
N GLY A 50 11.98 15.13 -2.49
CA GLY A 50 13.36 15.41 -2.07
C GLY A 50 14.26 14.21 -2.33
N VAL A 51 15.57 14.44 -2.44
CA VAL A 51 16.56 13.36 -2.63
C VAL A 51 17.69 13.55 -1.63
N TYR A 52 17.76 12.66 -0.66
CA TYR A 52 18.70 12.69 0.45
C TYR A 52 19.64 11.49 0.34
N LYS A 53 20.95 11.72 0.35
CA LYS A 53 21.96 10.67 0.18
C LYS A 53 23.03 10.77 1.26
N VAL A 54 23.33 9.64 1.90
CA VAL A 54 24.48 9.49 2.79
C VAL A 54 25.53 8.71 2.01
N VAL A 55 26.72 9.28 1.87
CA VAL A 55 27.81 8.71 1.07
C VAL A 55 28.93 8.26 1.99
N ASN A 56 29.41 7.04 1.78
CA ASN A 56 30.59 6.56 2.48
C ASN A 56 31.82 7.30 1.95
N THR A 57 32.52 8.03 2.82
CA THR A 57 33.67 8.85 2.46
C THR A 57 34.86 8.04 1.93
N ASN A 58 34.97 6.76 2.33
CA ASN A 58 36.06 5.90 1.91
C ASN A 58 35.85 5.31 0.51
N THR A 59 34.60 4.97 0.16
CA THR A 59 34.29 4.30 -1.12
C THR A 59 33.67 5.25 -2.16
N GLY A 60 33.12 6.39 -1.74
CA GLY A 60 32.33 7.29 -2.57
C GLY A 60 30.96 6.72 -2.97
N ILE A 61 30.59 5.57 -2.42
CA ILE A 61 29.32 4.88 -2.72
C ILE A 61 28.28 5.33 -1.68
N PRO A 62 27.05 5.68 -2.12
CA PRO A 62 25.96 5.95 -1.19
C PRO A 62 25.63 4.70 -0.40
N CYS A 63 25.46 4.83 0.91
CA CYS A 63 25.00 3.75 1.80
C CYS A 63 23.50 3.86 2.08
N VAL A 64 22.97 5.09 2.13
CA VAL A 64 21.55 5.39 2.29
C VAL A 64 21.13 6.35 1.20
N ILE A 65 20.02 6.05 0.53
CA ILE A 65 19.31 6.98 -0.33
C ILE A 65 17.85 7.01 0.11
N VAL A 66 17.33 8.20 0.39
CA VAL A 66 15.91 8.43 0.66
C VAL A 66 15.39 9.46 -0.33
N GLN A 67 14.38 9.07 -1.11
CA GLN A 67 13.64 9.97 -1.98
C GLN A 67 12.20 10.00 -1.50
N ALA A 68 11.72 11.14 -1.01
CA ALA A 68 10.36 11.25 -0.49
C ALA A 68 9.89 12.70 -0.48
N ASP A 69 8.58 12.89 -0.53
CA ASP A 69 7.91 14.13 -0.14
C ASP A 69 7.42 13.97 1.31
N ILE A 70 7.94 14.79 2.22
CA ILE A 70 7.84 14.59 3.67
C ILE A 70 7.08 15.76 4.31
N TYR A 71 6.09 15.43 5.14
CA TYR A 71 5.36 16.40 5.96
C TYR A 71 5.43 16.00 7.42
N LEU A 72 5.70 16.98 8.28
CA LEU A 72 5.73 16.83 9.72
C LEU A 72 4.46 17.45 10.28
N TYR A 73 3.74 16.71 11.10
CA TYR A 73 2.58 17.21 11.81
C TYR A 73 2.91 17.18 13.29
N LEU A 74 3.15 18.35 13.85
CA LEU A 74 3.72 18.54 15.17
C LEU A 74 2.76 19.34 16.03
N THR A 75 2.73 19.05 17.33
CA THR A 75 2.06 19.90 18.30
C THR A 75 3.11 20.64 19.12
N TYR A 76 3.10 21.97 19.10
CA TYR A 76 4.00 22.79 19.91
C TYR A 76 3.27 23.40 21.09
N ILE A 77 3.96 23.56 22.22
CA ILE A 77 3.33 24.03 23.46
C ILE A 77 3.45 25.55 23.56
N THR A 78 2.35 26.23 23.88
CA THR A 78 2.28 27.65 24.21
C THR A 78 1.79 27.84 25.65
N ASN A 79 1.72 29.08 26.14
CA ASN A 79 1.12 29.37 27.44
C ASN A 79 -0.39 29.06 27.50
N ASP A 80 -1.07 29.07 26.34
CA ASP A 80 -2.51 28.82 26.21
C ASP A 80 -2.84 27.34 25.93
N GLY A 81 -1.83 26.48 25.81
CA GLY A 81 -1.98 25.06 25.48
C GLY A 81 -1.18 24.63 24.24
N GLY A 82 -1.42 23.40 23.78
CA GLY A 82 -0.81 22.84 22.58
C GLY A 82 -1.44 23.40 21.29
N LYS A 83 -0.63 23.66 20.27
CA LYS A 83 -1.05 24.10 18.94
C LYS A 83 -0.49 23.17 17.87
N ASP A 84 -1.36 22.73 16.97
CA ASP A 84 -1.00 21.84 15.88
C ASP A 84 -0.44 22.64 14.70
N VAL A 85 0.63 22.14 14.10
CA VAL A 85 1.25 22.73 12.93
C VAL A 85 1.70 21.67 11.93
N VAL A 86 1.64 22.03 10.65
CA VAL A 86 2.11 21.19 9.56
C VAL A 86 3.29 21.87 8.91
N VAL A 87 4.41 21.17 8.86
CA VAL A 87 5.67 21.65 8.29
C VAL A 87 6.06 20.74 7.14
N HIS A 88 6.16 21.32 5.95
CA HIS A 88 6.68 20.62 4.77
C HIS A 88 8.21 20.61 4.81
N VAL A 89 8.83 19.48 4.51
CA VAL A 89 10.30 19.38 4.35
C VAL A 89 10.64 19.74 2.90
N PRO A 90 11.26 20.91 2.64
CA PRO A 90 11.54 21.34 1.28
C PRO A 90 12.50 20.39 0.57
N THR A 91 12.36 20.24 -0.76
CA THR A 91 13.27 19.43 -1.57
C THR A 91 14.70 19.98 -1.64
N SER A 92 14.89 21.25 -1.27
CA SER A 92 16.20 21.92 -1.11
C SER A 92 16.89 21.62 0.22
N SER A 93 16.25 20.87 1.12
CA SER A 93 16.84 20.46 2.41
C SER A 93 18.09 19.60 2.17
N THR A 94 19.07 19.75 3.05
CA THR A 94 20.40 19.16 2.88
C THR A 94 20.66 18.07 3.90
N VAL A 95 21.43 17.06 3.51
CA VAL A 95 21.90 16.02 4.43
C VAL A 95 23.01 16.61 5.32
N ASP A 96 22.90 16.36 6.62
CA ASP A 96 23.94 16.66 7.59
C ASP A 96 25.05 15.60 7.50
N THR A 97 26.19 15.95 6.92
CA THR A 97 27.32 15.02 6.72
C THR A 97 28.07 14.69 8.01
N ASP A 98 27.92 15.50 9.05
CA ASP A 98 28.62 15.27 10.32
C ASP A 98 27.84 14.30 11.22
N PHE A 99 26.51 14.30 11.11
CA PHE A 99 25.64 13.37 11.84
C PHE A 99 25.29 12.10 11.06
N SER A 100 25.16 12.20 9.73
CA SER A 100 24.74 11.05 8.92
C SER A 100 25.87 10.05 8.74
N LEU A 101 25.63 8.78 9.06
CA LEU A 101 26.66 7.73 9.13
C LEU A 101 26.21 6.47 8.39
N CYS A 102 27.12 5.89 7.61
CA CYS A 102 26.92 4.60 6.95
C CYS A 102 27.12 3.41 7.89
N ASP A 103 27.89 3.59 8.96
CA ASP A 103 28.18 2.55 9.94
C ASP A 103 28.13 3.20 11.33
N GLY A 104 26.93 3.26 11.88
CA GLY A 104 26.63 3.81 13.19
C GLY A 104 26.21 2.73 14.18
N THR A 105 26.10 3.14 15.44
CA THR A 105 25.54 2.31 16.49
C THR A 105 24.71 3.20 17.39
N LEU A 106 23.45 2.84 17.57
CA LEU A 106 22.51 3.57 18.39
C LEU A 106 22.25 2.80 19.68
N SER A 107 22.43 3.49 20.81
CA SER A 107 22.15 2.93 22.13
C SER A 107 20.72 3.26 22.53
N LEU A 108 19.82 2.28 22.54
CA LEU A 108 18.42 2.43 22.95
C LEU A 108 18.12 1.50 24.12
N SER A 109 17.60 2.04 25.22
CA SER A 109 17.13 1.26 26.38
C SER A 109 18.13 0.21 26.91
N GLY A 110 19.43 0.53 26.87
CA GLY A 110 20.52 -0.37 27.30
C GLY A 110 21.03 -1.34 26.21
N TYR A 111 20.44 -1.32 25.02
CA TYR A 111 20.85 -2.12 23.89
C TYR A 111 21.67 -1.31 22.88
N SER A 112 22.62 -1.98 22.25
CA SER A 112 23.39 -1.44 21.11
C SER A 112 22.83 -2.00 19.81
N ILE A 113 22.40 -1.13 18.89
CA ILE A 113 21.82 -1.50 17.59
C ILE A 113 22.70 -0.92 16.48
N LYS A 114 23.28 -1.79 15.65
CA LYS A 114 24.00 -1.36 14.44
C LYS A 114 23.02 -0.69 13.49
N SER A 115 23.32 0.54 13.09
CA SER A 115 22.38 1.36 12.34
C SER A 115 23.07 2.28 11.34
N GLN A 116 22.35 2.67 10.29
CA GLN A 116 22.72 3.78 9.42
C GLN A 116 21.87 4.98 9.77
N LEU A 117 22.50 6.14 9.87
CA LEU A 117 21.85 7.37 10.30
C LEU A 117 21.80 8.35 9.14
N LEU A 118 20.64 8.96 8.94
CA LEU A 118 20.43 10.04 7.99
C LEU A 118 19.76 11.19 8.74
N ARG A 119 20.43 12.35 8.80
CA ARG A 119 19.84 13.61 9.26
C ARG A 119 19.64 14.56 8.10
N ILE A 120 18.43 15.09 7.99
CA ILE A 120 18.03 16.08 6.99
C ILE A 120 17.82 17.41 7.71
N ASN A 121 18.62 18.42 7.37
CA ASN A 121 18.49 19.78 7.88
C ASN A 121 17.62 20.61 6.93
N LEU A 122 16.61 21.29 7.46
CA LEU A 122 15.62 22.02 6.65
C LEU A 122 16.20 23.39 6.23
N TYR A 123 16.29 23.64 4.92
CA TYR A 123 17.01 24.79 4.35
C TYR A 123 16.51 26.16 4.84
N HIS A 124 15.19 26.36 4.95
CA HIS A 124 14.59 27.63 5.36
C HIS A 124 14.24 27.71 6.86
N MET A 125 14.56 26.67 7.64
CA MET A 125 14.19 26.59 9.05
C MET A 125 15.43 26.19 9.87
N PRO A 126 16.28 27.16 10.25
CA PRO A 126 17.54 26.86 10.92
C PRO A 126 17.32 26.16 12.26
N GLY A 127 18.06 25.08 12.50
CA GLY A 127 17.92 24.25 13.69
C GLY A 127 16.80 23.22 13.63
N TRP A 128 16.06 23.13 12.52
CA TRP A 128 15.13 22.03 12.27
C TRP A 128 15.83 20.86 11.59
N SER A 129 15.59 19.66 12.09
CA SER A 129 16.12 18.43 11.50
C SER A 129 15.15 17.26 11.60
N VAL A 130 15.25 16.35 10.62
CA VAL A 130 14.59 15.04 10.64
C VAL A 130 15.66 13.97 10.60
N ASP A 131 15.65 13.09 11.60
CA ASP A 131 16.61 12.01 11.77
C ASP A 131 15.90 10.69 11.49
N LEU A 132 16.48 9.90 10.59
CA LEU A 132 16.02 8.59 10.19
C LEU A 132 17.11 7.57 10.51
N ALA A 133 16.75 6.49 11.20
CA ALA A 133 17.69 5.41 11.51
C ALA A 133 17.22 4.08 10.91
N PHE A 134 18.12 3.42 10.18
CA PHE A 134 17.89 2.14 9.54
C PHE A 134 18.68 1.05 10.23
N THR A 135 18.11 -0.15 10.33
CA THR A 135 18.77 -1.30 10.95
C THR A 135 18.51 -2.57 10.15
N LYS A 136 19.41 -3.53 10.31
CA LYS A 136 19.28 -4.92 9.85
C LYS A 136 19.08 -5.90 11.01
N ASP A 137 19.02 -5.38 12.23
CA ASP A 137 18.96 -6.16 13.46
C ASP A 137 17.65 -6.95 13.57
N ASN A 138 17.77 -8.25 13.84
CA ASN A 138 16.66 -9.21 13.83
C ASN A 138 15.57 -8.91 14.87
N ARG A 139 15.87 -8.11 15.89
CA ARG A 139 14.89 -7.64 16.88
C ARG A 139 13.77 -6.83 16.23
N PHE A 140 14.02 -6.21 15.08
CA PHE A 140 13.03 -5.43 14.34
C PHE A 140 12.35 -6.25 13.22
N LYS A 141 12.23 -7.57 13.40
CA LYS A 141 11.64 -8.52 12.46
C LYS A 141 12.27 -8.55 11.06
N THR A 142 13.56 -8.21 10.96
CA THR A 142 14.32 -8.41 9.73
C THR A 142 14.72 -9.88 9.59
N ASP A 143 14.69 -10.45 8.38
CA ASP A 143 15.20 -11.80 8.12
C ASP A 143 16.73 -11.86 8.21
N ASN A 144 17.28 -11.90 9.44
CA ASN A 144 18.69 -12.19 9.74
C ASN A 144 19.69 -11.45 8.82
N GLU A 145 19.60 -10.12 8.83
CA GLU A 145 20.40 -9.22 8.00
C GLU A 145 20.16 -9.23 6.48
N LYS A 146 19.20 -10.03 5.98
CA LYS A 146 18.78 -9.97 4.57
C LYS A 146 17.79 -8.85 4.29
N GLU A 147 17.17 -8.31 5.32
CA GLU A 147 16.25 -7.18 5.23
C GLU A 147 16.75 -6.02 6.07
N PHE A 148 16.41 -4.80 5.65
CA PHE A 148 16.56 -3.60 6.45
C PHE A 148 15.20 -2.98 6.74
N THR A 149 15.10 -2.25 7.84
CA THR A 149 13.90 -1.51 8.22
C THR A 149 14.24 -0.12 8.74
N LEU A 150 13.34 0.85 8.53
CA LEU A 150 13.38 2.15 9.20
C LEU A 150 12.77 1.98 10.59
N PHE A 151 13.60 2.00 11.63
CA PHE A 151 13.12 1.69 12.99
C PHE A 151 12.97 2.92 13.88
N GLN A 152 13.60 4.05 13.52
CA GLN A 152 13.51 5.29 14.28
C GLN A 152 13.29 6.50 13.37
N VAL A 153 12.41 7.38 13.83
CA VAL A 153 12.23 8.72 13.30
C VAL A 153 12.23 9.71 14.46
N ASN A 154 13.17 10.65 14.46
CA ASN A 154 13.18 11.75 15.42
C ASN A 154 13.13 13.08 14.68
N VAL A 155 12.48 14.06 15.30
CA VAL A 155 12.35 15.41 14.73
C VAL A 155 12.83 16.41 15.75
N THR A 156 13.76 17.27 15.35
CA THR A 156 14.12 18.48 16.10
C THR A 156 13.43 19.67 15.45
N ALA A 157 12.59 20.36 16.21
CA ALA A 157 11.88 21.56 15.77
C ALA A 157 12.39 22.77 16.56
N ASN A 158 12.92 23.77 15.85
CA ASN A 158 13.35 25.03 16.44
C ASN A 158 12.29 26.11 16.22
N PHE A 159 11.25 26.16 17.04
CA PHE A 159 10.19 27.16 16.92
C PHE A 159 10.68 28.61 17.03
N SER A 160 11.84 28.84 17.66
CA SER A 160 12.45 30.18 17.70
C SER A 160 13.03 30.66 16.36
N SER A 161 13.14 29.77 15.36
CA SER A 161 13.65 30.14 14.03
C SER A 161 12.67 31.00 13.23
N ASP A 162 11.38 30.93 13.53
CA ASP A 162 10.32 31.67 12.86
C ASP A 162 9.20 32.03 13.85
N THR A 163 9.36 33.15 14.54
CA THR A 163 8.41 33.60 15.56
C THR A 163 7.08 34.05 14.99
N ASP A 164 7.04 34.39 13.69
CA ASP A 164 5.83 34.83 13.00
C ASP A 164 4.93 33.62 12.68
N ALA A 165 5.54 32.52 12.24
CA ALA A 165 4.84 31.25 12.02
C ALA A 165 4.49 30.52 13.33
N PHE A 166 5.34 30.63 14.35
CA PHE A 166 5.19 29.92 15.64
C PHE A 166 5.12 30.89 16.84
N PRO A 167 4.08 31.72 16.95
CA PRO A 167 3.99 32.71 18.02
C PRO A 167 3.81 32.05 19.39
N ASN A 168 4.44 32.64 20.40
CA ASN A 168 4.31 32.27 21.82
C ASN A 168 4.69 30.81 22.13
N ALA A 169 5.62 30.22 21.37
CA ALA A 169 6.17 28.91 21.71
C ALA A 169 6.84 28.96 23.10
N LYS A 170 6.38 28.09 24.01
CA LYS A 170 6.89 27.99 25.39
C LYS A 170 8.32 27.47 25.41
N TYR A 171 8.64 26.54 24.50
CA TYR A 171 9.97 25.97 24.33
C TYR A 171 10.53 26.41 22.97
N PRO A 172 11.71 27.06 22.92
CA PRO A 172 12.28 27.56 21.67
C PRO A 172 12.70 26.41 20.73
N VAL A 173 13.17 25.30 21.31
CA VAL A 173 13.49 24.06 20.60
C VAL A 173 12.76 22.92 21.29
N GLN A 174 12.17 22.04 20.49
CA GLN A 174 11.46 20.86 20.95
C GLN A 174 11.87 19.66 20.12
N GLN A 175 12.04 18.52 20.78
CA GLN A 175 12.41 17.27 20.15
C GLN A 175 11.27 16.27 20.29
N TYR A 176 10.97 15.59 19.20
CA TYR A 176 9.96 14.55 19.11
C TYR A 176 10.67 13.24 18.83
N TYR A 177 10.52 12.29 19.74
CA TYR A 177 11.19 11.00 19.68
C TYR A 177 10.18 9.89 19.49
N LEU A 178 10.50 8.95 18.60
CA LEU A 178 9.78 7.69 18.56
C LEU A 178 10.20 6.86 19.77
N HIS A 179 9.23 6.52 20.63
CA HIS A 179 9.46 5.54 21.67
C HIS A 179 9.65 4.16 21.02
N ILE A 180 10.77 3.50 21.32
CA ILE A 180 11.12 2.22 20.73
C ILE A 180 11.17 1.19 21.86
N ASP A 181 10.28 0.23 21.77
CA ASP A 181 10.32 -0.98 22.56
C ASP A 181 10.75 -2.15 21.64
N PRO A 182 11.85 -2.85 21.92
CA PRO A 182 12.22 -4.05 21.16
C PRO A 182 11.20 -5.19 21.25
N GLU A 183 10.35 -5.20 22.29
CA GLU A 183 9.30 -6.20 22.47
C GLU A 183 8.04 -5.87 21.67
N GLU A 184 7.77 -4.58 21.41
CA GLU A 184 6.64 -4.08 20.63
C GLU A 184 7.12 -3.27 19.41
N LEU A 185 7.08 -3.92 18.24
CA LEU A 185 7.52 -3.29 17.00
C LEU A 185 6.68 -2.04 16.68
N SER A 186 7.33 -0.90 16.51
CA SER A 186 6.67 0.34 16.09
C SER A 186 6.03 0.20 14.70
N ASP A 187 4.96 0.96 14.46
CA ASP A 187 4.27 1.00 13.16
C ASP A 187 5.23 1.26 11.99
N ILE A 188 6.25 2.10 12.21
CA ILE A 188 7.27 2.42 11.20
C ILE A 188 8.12 1.20 10.89
N ALA A 189 8.67 0.55 11.92
CA ALA A 189 9.56 -0.60 11.76
C ALA A 189 8.85 -1.80 11.11
N GLY A 190 7.54 -1.94 11.32
CA GLY A 190 6.72 -2.97 10.68
C GLY A 190 6.25 -2.66 9.25
N SER A 191 6.35 -1.40 8.80
CA SER A 191 5.75 -0.96 7.53
C SER A 191 6.76 -0.52 6.47
N ILE A 192 7.92 -0.04 6.89
CA ILE A 192 8.98 0.43 5.99
C ILE A 192 10.17 -0.52 6.11
N TYR A 193 10.14 -1.59 5.33
CA TYR A 193 11.20 -2.58 5.23
C TYR A 193 11.37 -3.03 3.79
N ALA A 194 12.58 -3.49 3.45
CA ALA A 194 12.86 -4.12 2.16
C ALA A 194 14.06 -5.06 2.28
N THR A 195 14.19 -5.97 1.32
CA THR A 195 15.40 -6.80 1.21
C THR A 195 16.62 -5.91 0.96
N VAL A 196 17.74 -6.24 1.59
CA VAL A 196 19.05 -5.65 1.28
C VAL A 196 19.32 -5.85 -0.22
N ASP A 197 19.96 -4.85 -0.83
CA ASP A 197 20.12 -4.71 -2.29
C ASP A 197 18.86 -4.34 -3.08
N ASN A 198 17.66 -4.37 -2.48
CA ASN A 198 16.43 -3.84 -3.08
C ASN A 198 16.06 -2.47 -2.50
N SER A 199 15.26 -1.71 -3.24
CA SER A 199 14.75 -0.41 -2.83
C SER A 199 13.28 -0.51 -2.45
N TYR A 200 12.92 0.02 -1.29
CA TYR A 200 11.52 0.19 -0.90
C TYR A 200 10.87 1.26 -1.77
N TYR A 201 9.71 0.96 -2.34
CA TYR A 201 8.95 1.86 -3.19
C TYR A 201 7.50 1.95 -2.72
N CYS A 202 7.06 3.15 -2.35
CA CYS A 202 5.66 3.40 -1.99
C CYS A 202 5.18 4.72 -2.58
N PRO A 203 4.43 4.72 -3.69
CA PRO A 203 3.82 5.93 -4.21
C PRO A 203 2.72 6.47 -3.30
N SER A 204 1.97 5.59 -2.61
CA SER A 204 0.89 5.99 -1.72
C SER A 204 1.34 6.81 -0.51
N GLU A 205 0.39 7.59 0.03
CA GLU A 205 0.60 8.37 1.25
C GLU A 205 0.68 7.44 2.46
N GLN A 206 1.75 7.57 3.25
CA GLN A 206 1.96 6.83 4.49
C GLN A 206 2.01 7.80 5.67
N LYS A 207 1.35 7.45 6.77
CA LYS A 207 1.32 8.26 7.98
C LYS A 207 1.75 7.39 9.16
N TYR A 208 2.72 7.89 9.91
CA TYR A 208 3.26 7.19 11.08
C TYR A 208 3.34 8.09 12.29
N VAL A 209 2.93 7.55 13.43
CA VAL A 209 3.01 8.24 14.72
C VAL A 209 4.47 8.27 15.17
N ILE A 210 4.97 9.46 15.54
CA ILE A 210 6.25 9.61 16.24
C ILE A 210 5.98 9.56 17.75
N ASN A 211 5.02 10.35 18.21
CA ASN A 211 4.63 10.35 19.61
C ASN A 211 3.13 10.60 19.74
N ASN A 212 2.45 9.75 20.51
CA ASN A 212 1.04 9.90 20.87
C ASN A 212 0.80 9.86 22.38
N ASP A 213 1.85 9.65 23.18
CA ASP A 213 1.74 9.57 24.63
C ASP A 213 2.23 10.87 25.26
N ASN A 214 1.32 11.50 26.00
CA ASN A 214 1.58 12.74 26.72
C ASN A 214 2.69 12.62 27.77
N THR A 215 3.06 11.40 28.16
CA THR A 215 4.17 11.11 29.08
C THR A 215 5.52 11.41 28.44
N TYR A 216 5.69 11.12 27.15
CA TYR A 216 6.97 11.26 26.44
C TYR A 216 7.09 12.56 25.66
N GLY A 217 5.98 13.29 25.48
CA GLY A 217 5.99 14.60 24.84
C GLY A 217 4.65 14.96 24.20
N PRO A 218 4.60 16.06 23.44
CA PRO A 218 3.43 16.41 22.65
C PRO A 218 3.20 15.44 21.47
N TYR A 219 1.98 15.48 20.93
CA TYR A 219 1.58 14.67 19.79
C TYR A 219 2.36 15.04 18.52
N ALA A 220 2.86 14.04 17.80
CA ALA A 220 3.55 14.19 16.53
C ALA A 220 3.40 12.97 15.61
N TYR A 221 3.28 13.23 14.32
CA TYR A 221 3.33 12.21 13.28
C TYR A 221 4.08 12.72 12.05
N ILE A 222 4.71 11.79 11.35
CA ILE A 222 5.36 12.01 10.07
C ILE A 222 4.51 11.43 8.96
N LYS A 223 4.49 12.11 7.83
CA LYS A 223 3.83 11.66 6.62
C LYS A 223 4.83 11.61 5.48
N PHE A 224 4.83 10.49 4.77
CA PHE A 224 5.64 10.28 3.59
C PHE A 224 4.76 10.11 2.35
N LYS A 225 5.22 10.63 1.22
CA LYS A 225 4.61 10.45 -0.11
C LYS A 225 5.70 10.15 -1.13
N LEU A 226 5.35 9.40 -2.19
CA LEU A 226 6.27 9.08 -3.30
C LEU A 226 7.63 8.55 -2.82
N VAL A 227 7.59 7.65 -1.84
CA VAL A 227 8.78 7.13 -1.18
C VAL A 227 9.52 6.19 -2.10
N THR A 228 10.82 6.41 -2.22
CA THR A 228 11.78 5.44 -2.74
C THR A 228 13.00 5.50 -1.86
N LEU A 229 13.27 4.46 -1.09
CA LEU A 229 14.41 4.44 -0.19
C LEU A 229 15.17 3.12 -0.24
N GLN A 230 16.45 3.19 0.06
CA GLN A 230 17.32 2.03 0.20
C GLN A 230 18.41 2.36 1.22
N ALA A 231 18.63 1.44 2.15
CA ALA A 231 19.73 1.51 3.11
C ALA A 231 20.68 0.33 2.87
N PHE A 232 21.85 0.38 3.51
CA PHE A 232 22.91 -0.63 3.40
C PHE A 232 23.36 -0.88 1.96
N MET A 233 23.33 0.16 1.14
CA MET A 233 23.71 0.10 -0.26
C MET A 233 25.21 -0.19 -0.44
N THR A 234 25.50 -1.12 -1.34
CA THR A 234 26.86 -1.48 -1.77
C THR A 234 27.16 -1.00 -3.20
N SER A 235 26.15 -0.49 -3.91
CA SER A 235 26.25 0.00 -5.28
C SER A 235 25.84 1.47 -5.39
N SER A 236 26.23 2.14 -6.47
CA SER A 236 25.94 3.56 -6.68
C SER A 236 24.51 3.85 -7.15
N THR A 237 23.75 2.81 -7.48
CA THR A 237 22.41 2.89 -8.05
C THR A 237 21.40 2.19 -7.15
N LEU A 238 20.16 2.68 -7.14
CA LEU A 238 19.07 1.98 -6.46
C LEU A 238 18.86 0.60 -7.08
N GLY A 239 18.65 -0.39 -6.24
CA GLY A 239 18.34 -1.75 -6.66
C GLY A 239 16.88 -1.93 -7.10
N PRO A 240 16.48 -3.18 -7.39
CA PRO A 240 15.12 -3.53 -7.75
C PRO A 240 14.09 -2.99 -6.74
N LYS A 241 12.92 -2.59 -7.21
CA LYS A 241 11.88 -1.98 -6.37
C LYS A 241 11.01 -3.05 -5.71
N GLU A 242 10.90 -3.00 -4.39
CA GLU A 242 9.90 -3.72 -3.60
C GLU A 242 8.76 -2.77 -3.24
N THR A 243 7.54 -3.13 -3.64
CA THR A 243 6.38 -2.26 -3.43
C THR A 243 5.87 -2.42 -2.00
N CYS A 244 5.49 -1.31 -1.37
CA CYS A 244 4.98 -1.31 0.01
C CYS A 244 3.72 -2.20 0.17
N PRO A 245 3.49 -2.75 1.39
CA PRO A 245 2.32 -3.60 1.65
C PRO A 245 0.98 -2.94 1.33
N THR A 246 0.87 -1.63 1.53
CA THR A 246 -0.34 -0.84 1.25
C THR A 246 -0.75 -0.90 -0.22
N ASP A 247 0.22 -0.82 -1.13
CA ASP A 247 -0.05 -0.84 -2.57
C ASP A 247 -0.05 -2.26 -3.13
N GLN A 248 0.67 -3.18 -2.50
CA GLN A 248 0.69 -4.59 -2.89
C GLN A 248 -0.70 -5.23 -2.80
N GLN A 249 -1.47 -4.93 -1.74
CA GLN A 249 -2.82 -5.51 -1.58
C GLN A 249 -3.78 -5.19 -2.73
N THR A 250 -3.60 -4.07 -3.43
CA THR A 250 -4.43 -3.76 -4.60
C THR A 250 -4.13 -4.68 -5.79
N THR A 251 -2.90 -5.17 -5.90
CA THR A 251 -2.48 -6.07 -6.98
C THR A 251 -2.95 -7.50 -6.71
N ASP A 252 -2.90 -7.93 -5.45
CA ASP A 252 -3.39 -9.26 -5.02
C ASP A 252 -4.92 -9.35 -5.01
N LEU A 253 -5.62 -8.21 -5.03
CA LEU A 253 -7.08 -8.16 -5.19
C LEU A 253 -7.52 -8.56 -6.62
N ILE A 254 -6.66 -8.35 -7.63
CA ILE A 254 -7.01 -8.57 -9.04
C ILE A 254 -7.43 -10.02 -9.31
N PRO A 255 -6.66 -11.06 -8.92
CA PRO A 255 -7.07 -12.46 -9.12
C PRO A 255 -8.41 -12.80 -8.45
N VAL A 256 -8.71 -12.22 -7.28
CA VAL A 256 -9.96 -12.49 -6.54
C VAL A 256 -11.18 -11.91 -7.28
N ILE A 257 -11.05 -10.71 -7.82
CA ILE A 257 -12.11 -10.06 -8.63
C ILE A 257 -12.34 -10.84 -9.93
N VAL A 258 -11.26 -11.24 -10.62
CA VAL A 258 -11.34 -12.01 -11.86
C VAL A 258 -11.98 -13.39 -11.61
N GLY A 259 -11.60 -14.06 -10.51
CA GLY A 259 -12.20 -15.34 -10.12
C GLY A 259 -13.70 -15.23 -9.84
N SER A 260 -14.12 -14.19 -9.11
CA SER A 260 -15.53 -13.99 -8.74
C SER A 260 -16.41 -13.65 -9.94
N THR A 261 -15.92 -12.82 -10.85
CA THR A 261 -16.65 -12.45 -12.08
C THR A 261 -16.82 -13.64 -13.01
N LEU A 262 -15.77 -14.45 -13.20
CA LEU A 262 -15.84 -15.67 -14.03
C LEU A 262 -16.84 -16.67 -13.47
N ALA A 263 -16.81 -16.94 -12.16
CA ALA A 263 -17.74 -17.86 -11.51
C ALA A 263 -19.19 -17.37 -11.60
N GLY A 264 -19.44 -16.07 -11.37
CA GLY A 264 -20.76 -15.48 -11.50
C GLY A 264 -21.33 -15.59 -12.92
N LEU A 265 -20.49 -15.41 -13.95
CA LEU A 265 -20.90 -15.49 -15.35
C LEU A 265 -21.27 -16.93 -15.75
N ILE A 266 -20.57 -17.93 -15.23
CA ILE A 266 -20.90 -19.35 -15.44
C ILE A 266 -22.23 -19.71 -14.78
N ILE A 267 -22.47 -19.27 -13.55
CA ILE A 267 -23.74 -19.54 -12.86
C ILE A 267 -24.90 -18.88 -13.60
N LEU A 268 -24.73 -17.64 -14.04
CA LEU A 268 -25.74 -16.92 -14.81
C LEU A 268 -26.08 -17.63 -16.13
N THR A 269 -25.07 -18.08 -16.89
CA THR A 269 -25.32 -18.80 -18.15
C THR A 269 -26.02 -20.14 -17.92
N LEU A 270 -25.69 -20.86 -16.85
CA LEU A 270 -26.38 -22.09 -16.48
C LEU A 270 -27.85 -21.86 -16.13
N ILE A 271 -28.16 -20.81 -15.36
CA ILE A 271 -29.55 -20.47 -15.02
C ILE A 271 -30.34 -20.13 -16.29
N VAL A 272 -29.79 -19.29 -17.16
CA VAL A 272 -30.44 -18.92 -18.43
C VAL A 272 -30.66 -20.14 -19.32
N TYR A 273 -29.66 -21.03 -19.41
CA TYR A 273 -29.78 -22.27 -20.17
C TYR A 273 -30.88 -23.19 -19.63
N LEU A 274 -30.97 -23.35 -18.31
CA LEU A 274 -32.01 -24.17 -17.67
C LEU A 274 -33.40 -23.59 -17.90
N ILE A 275 -33.57 -22.27 -17.78
CA ILE A 275 -34.84 -21.61 -18.09
C ILE A 275 -35.20 -21.78 -19.56
N TYR A 276 -34.26 -21.49 -20.48
CA TYR A 276 -34.47 -21.69 -21.91
C TYR A 276 -34.88 -23.13 -22.24
N ARG A 277 -34.20 -24.11 -21.64
CA ARG A 277 -34.53 -25.53 -21.80
C ARG A 277 -35.89 -25.90 -21.23
N SER A 278 -36.29 -25.30 -20.11
CA SER A 278 -37.59 -25.57 -19.46
C SER A 278 -38.76 -24.86 -20.15
N PHE A 279 -38.48 -23.80 -20.92
CA PHE A 279 -39.47 -23.02 -21.67
C PHE A 279 -39.63 -23.46 -23.13
N LEU A 280 -38.85 -24.44 -23.60
CA LEU A 280 -39.04 -25.03 -24.92
C LEU A 280 -40.26 -25.98 -24.85
N PRO A 281 -41.39 -25.66 -25.54
CA PRO A 281 -42.51 -26.58 -25.62
C PRO A 281 -42.11 -27.88 -26.36
N GLU A 282 -42.65 -29.02 -25.93
CA GLU A 282 -42.38 -30.36 -26.48
C GLU A 282 -42.58 -30.46 -28.02
N GLU A 283 -43.29 -29.51 -28.62
CA GLU A 283 -43.59 -29.47 -30.06
C GLU A 283 -42.35 -29.24 -30.95
N VAL A 284 -41.24 -28.71 -30.44
CA VAL A 284 -40.01 -28.48 -31.23
C VAL A 284 -38.97 -29.60 -31.06
N ILE A 285 -39.01 -30.37 -29.96
CA ILE A 285 -38.08 -31.50 -29.74
C ILE A 285 -38.43 -32.69 -30.64
N ASN A 286 -39.70 -32.88 -31.00
CA ASN A 286 -40.16 -33.93 -31.93
C ASN A 286 -39.88 -33.65 -33.41
N LEU A 287 -39.35 -32.49 -33.79
CA LEU A 287 -38.96 -32.19 -35.19
C LEU A 287 -37.47 -32.40 -35.48
N VAL A 288 -36.63 -32.65 -34.47
CA VAL A 288 -35.17 -32.81 -34.66
C VAL A 288 -34.73 -34.27 -34.58
N ASN A 289 -35.60 -35.22 -34.22
CA ASN A 289 -35.24 -36.65 -34.25
C ASN A 289 -36.43 -37.60 -34.56
N PRO A 290 -36.81 -37.78 -35.83
CA PRO A 290 -37.84 -38.76 -36.21
C PRO A 290 -37.34 -40.21 -36.36
N GLU A 291 -36.06 -40.53 -36.14
CA GLU A 291 -35.55 -41.90 -36.36
C GLU A 291 -34.66 -42.45 -35.23
N SER A 292 -35.19 -42.53 -34.01
CA SER A 292 -34.67 -43.53 -33.06
C SER A 292 -35.80 -44.46 -32.62
N HIS A 293 -36.26 -45.29 -33.56
CA HIS A 293 -37.01 -46.51 -33.28
C HIS A 293 -36.03 -47.49 -32.63
N PHE A 294 -36.08 -47.64 -31.31
CA PHE A 294 -35.45 -48.75 -30.60
C PHE A 294 -36.54 -49.76 -30.24
N ASP A 295 -36.71 -50.75 -31.11
CA ASP A 295 -37.47 -51.96 -30.78
C ASP A 295 -36.67 -52.78 -29.75
N PHE A 296 -37.24 -52.92 -28.56
CA PHE A 296 -36.78 -53.89 -27.56
C PHE A 296 -37.32 -55.28 -27.95
N GLU A 297 -36.49 -56.10 -28.58
CA GLU A 297 -36.75 -57.54 -28.70
C GLU A 297 -36.04 -58.29 -27.55
N ASN A 298 -36.85 -59.03 -26.80
CA ASN A 298 -36.47 -59.82 -25.64
C ASN A 298 -35.56 -60.99 -26.02
N THR A 299 -34.39 -61.07 -25.37
CA THR A 299 -33.76 -62.36 -25.06
C THR A 299 -33.19 -62.34 -23.65
N ALA A 300 -34.04 -62.73 -22.69
CA ALA A 300 -33.57 -63.42 -21.50
C ALA A 300 -33.12 -64.81 -21.95
N LYS A 301 -31.85 -65.18 -21.71
CA LYS A 301 -31.34 -66.52 -21.35
C LYS A 301 -29.83 -66.60 -21.61
N LEU A 302 -29.04 -66.47 -20.55
CA LEU A 302 -27.89 -67.33 -20.24
C LEU A 302 -27.20 -66.80 -18.97
N ASP A 303 -27.57 -67.41 -17.85
CA ASP A 303 -26.74 -67.49 -16.65
C ASP A 303 -25.41 -68.18 -16.96
N ASP A 304 -24.43 -67.85 -16.12
CA ASP A 304 -23.24 -68.64 -15.80
C ASP A 304 -22.21 -68.85 -16.92
N LEU A 305 -21.06 -68.18 -16.78
CA LEU A 305 -19.76 -68.85 -16.55
C LEU A 305 -18.58 -67.85 -16.55
N SER A 306 -17.78 -67.95 -15.47
CA SER A 306 -16.31 -67.86 -15.48
C SER A 306 -15.70 -66.47 -15.76
N ILE A 307 -15.25 -65.72 -14.76
CA ILE A 307 -13.92 -65.86 -14.11
C ILE A 307 -12.81 -66.30 -15.09
N ASN A 308 -11.79 -65.44 -15.19
CA ASN A 308 -10.42 -65.72 -15.62
C ASN A 308 -10.19 -66.34 -17.01
N SER A 309 -9.64 -65.54 -17.92
CA SER A 309 -8.49 -65.92 -18.76
C SER A 309 -8.12 -64.71 -19.63
N ILE A 310 -7.17 -63.89 -19.18
CA ILE A 310 -5.76 -63.95 -19.62
C ILE A 310 -5.58 -63.32 -21.00
N ALA A 311 -4.84 -62.20 -20.96
CA ALA A 311 -3.76 -61.84 -21.87
C ALA A 311 -3.83 -62.37 -23.30
N HIS A 312 -3.95 -61.43 -24.25
CA HIS A 312 -2.95 -61.32 -25.32
C HIS A 312 -3.14 -60.00 -26.10
N ARG A 313 -2.11 -59.15 -26.08
CA ARG A 313 -1.81 -58.02 -27.00
C ARG A 313 -2.90 -56.93 -27.06
N PHE A 314 -2.68 -55.76 -26.49
CA PHE A 314 -1.71 -54.74 -26.90
C PHE A 314 -1.31 -53.85 -25.72
#